data_AF-A0A959SUY4-F1
#
_entry.id   AF-A0A959SUY4-F1
#
_cell.length_a   1.000
_cell.length_b   1.000
_cell.length_c   1.000
_cell.angle_alpha   90.00
_cell.angle_beta   90.00
_cell.angle_gamma   90.00
#
_symmetry.space_group_name_H-M   'P 1'
#
loop_
_entity.id
_entity.type
_entity.pdbx_description
1 polymer ?
#
loop_
_entity_poly.entity_id
_entity_poly.type
_entity_poly.pdbx_seq_one_letter_code
_entity_poly.pdbx_strand_id
1 'polypeptide(L)'
;MLPLMVSGNDYTFEGKKLEAISASASKDKNGVVHISLVNIDAHNDQSITIDLGDINAKSVTGRILHSDRLQDHNTFENAEKIRPASFNGAGLKNNTLSVKLPPFSVVVLELK
;
A
#
# COMPACT_ATOMS: atom_id res chain seq x y z
N MET A 1 -4.70 -0.08 -17.12
CA MET A 1 -4.86 0.44 -15.74
C MET A 1 -6.32 0.32 -15.37
N LEU A 2 -6.64 -0.18 -14.18
CA LEU A 2 -8.02 -0.30 -13.71
C LEU A 2 -8.40 0.99 -12.95
N PRO A 3 -9.65 1.46 -13.07
CA PRO A 3 -10.15 2.56 -12.24
C PRO A 3 -10.05 2.17 -10.77
N LEU A 4 -9.54 3.08 -9.94
CA LEU A 4 -9.40 2.89 -8.50
C LEU A 4 -9.68 4.22 -7.82
N MET A 5 -10.56 4.21 -6.83
CA MET A 5 -10.80 5.37 -5.98
C MET A 5 -10.32 5.01 -4.58
N VAL A 6 -9.39 5.81 -4.06
CA VAL A 6 -8.82 5.66 -2.72
C VAL A 6 -8.90 6.99 -2.03
N SER A 7 -9.31 6.97 -0.77
CA SER A 7 -9.35 8.16 0.08
C SER A 7 -8.63 7.84 1.39
N GLY A 8 -7.76 8.75 1.80
CA GLY A 8 -7.03 8.71 3.07
C GLY A 8 -6.96 10.11 3.67
N ASN A 9 -6.20 10.28 4.75
CA ASN A 9 -5.99 11.61 5.32
C ASN A 9 -4.99 12.41 4.47
N ASP A 10 -5.00 13.74 4.64
CA ASP A 10 -3.94 14.60 4.10
C ASP A 10 -2.64 14.42 4.91
N TYR A 11 -1.52 14.33 4.23
CA TYR A 11 -0.20 14.60 4.81
C TYR A 11 0.02 16.12 4.84
N THR A 12 0.31 16.67 6.02
CA THR A 12 0.59 18.10 6.21
C THR A 12 2.02 18.31 6.69
N PHE A 13 2.77 19.18 6.01
CA PHE A 13 4.12 19.56 6.42
C PHE A 13 4.35 21.04 6.11
N GLU A 14 4.77 21.83 7.12
CA GLU A 14 5.05 23.27 7.00
C GLU A 14 3.92 24.08 6.31
N GLY A 15 2.66 23.75 6.64
CA GLY A 15 1.49 24.43 6.09
C GLY A 15 1.11 24.02 4.65
N LYS A 16 1.86 23.10 4.04
CA LYS A 16 1.52 22.48 2.75
C LYS A 16 0.82 21.15 2.96
N LYS A 17 -0.01 20.75 2.00
CA LYS A 17 -0.80 19.52 2.04
C LYS A 17 -0.66 18.71 0.76
N LEU A 18 -0.64 17.39 0.93
CA LEU A 18 -0.70 16.39 -0.12
C LEU A 18 -1.62 15.25 0.34
N GLU A 19 -2.23 14.53 -0.58
CA GLU A 19 -2.89 13.26 -0.22
C GLU A 19 -1.82 12.30 0.34
N ALA A 20 -2.04 11.75 1.54
CA ALA A 20 -1.06 10.84 2.13
C ALA A 20 -0.93 9.54 1.33
N ILE A 21 -1.98 9.17 0.59
CA ILE A 21 -2.06 7.91 -0.14
C ILE A 21 -2.02 8.14 -1.64
N SER A 22 -1.11 7.43 -2.31
CA SER A 22 -1.16 7.23 -3.76
C SER A 22 -1.44 5.77 -4.07
N ALA A 23 -2.28 5.51 -5.07
CA ALA A 23 -2.72 4.17 -5.40
C ALA A 23 -2.82 3.94 -6.91
N SER A 24 -2.52 2.72 -7.34
CA SER A 24 -2.67 2.28 -8.73
C SER A 24 -3.13 0.83 -8.78
N ALA A 25 -4.03 0.51 -9.71
CA ALA A 25 -4.49 -0.84 -9.95
C ALA A 25 -4.21 -1.29 -11.39
N SER A 26 -3.73 -2.53 -11.53
CA SER A 26 -3.45 -3.15 -12.82
C SER A 26 -3.88 -4.61 -12.82
N LYS A 27 -4.04 -5.17 -14.01
CA LYS A 27 -4.33 -6.59 -14.21
C LYS A 27 -3.20 -7.18 -15.04
N ASP A 28 -2.61 -8.28 -14.57
CA ASP A 28 -1.55 -8.95 -15.31
C ASP A 28 -2.11 -9.84 -16.43
N LYS A 29 -1.20 -10.45 -17.20
CA LYS A 29 -1.56 -11.36 -18.32
C LYS A 29 -2.34 -12.62 -17.89
N ASN A 30 -2.28 -12.99 -16.62
CA ASN A 30 -2.98 -14.14 -16.05
C ASN A 30 -4.34 -13.73 -15.47
N GLY A 31 -4.70 -12.45 -15.55
CA GLY A 31 -5.96 -11.91 -15.05
C GLY A 31 -5.93 -11.53 -13.56
N VAL A 32 -4.79 -11.67 -12.89
CA VAL A 32 -4.64 -11.33 -11.46
C VAL A 32 -4.55 -9.82 -11.31
N VAL A 33 -5.30 -9.29 -10.34
CA VAL A 33 -5.31 -7.84 -10.07
C VAL A 33 -4.23 -7.50 -9.05
N HIS A 34 -3.42 -6.50 -9.37
CA HIS A 34 -2.38 -5.94 -8.51
C HIS A 34 -2.74 -4.51 -8.13
N ILE A 35 -2.76 -4.21 -6.83
CA ILE A 35 -2.97 -2.86 -6.29
C ILE A 35 -1.69 -2.41 -5.59
N SER A 36 -1.04 -1.37 -6.11
CA SER A 36 0.11 -0.72 -5.49
C SER A 36 -0.34 0.50 -4.70
N LEU A 37 0.15 0.63 -3.47
CA LEU A 37 -0.22 1.66 -2.50
C LEU A 37 1.05 2.28 -1.90
N VAL A 38 1.06 3.60 -1.74
CA VAL A 38 2.14 4.34 -1.08
C VAL A 38 1.55 5.19 0.02
N ASN A 39 2.13 5.15 1.22
CA ASN A 39 1.88 6.14 2.27
C ASN A 39 3.09 7.08 2.37
N ILE A 40 2.89 8.35 2.02
CA ILE A 40 3.94 9.38 2.10
C ILE A 40 4.03 10.04 3.49
N ASP A 41 3.08 9.78 4.39
CA ASP A 41 3.12 10.32 5.74
C ASP A 41 4.30 9.70 6.50
N ALA A 42 5.18 10.54 7.01
CA ALA A 42 6.39 10.13 7.72
C ALA A 42 6.13 9.59 9.14
N HIS A 43 4.92 9.76 9.68
CA HIS A 43 4.62 9.47 11.08
C HIS A 43 3.33 8.69 11.31
N ASN A 44 2.32 8.88 10.45
CA ASN A 44 1.00 8.34 10.69
C ASN A 44 0.68 7.15 9.79
N ASP A 45 0.11 6.11 10.41
CA ASP A 45 -0.58 5.04 9.71
C ASP A 45 -1.78 5.62 8.93
N GLN A 46 -2.07 5.04 7.78
CA GLN A 46 -3.26 5.35 6.99
C GLN A 46 -4.13 4.11 6.89
N SER A 47 -5.38 4.22 7.35
CA SER A 47 -6.38 3.17 7.19
C SER A 47 -7.30 3.53 6.05
N ILE A 48 -7.24 2.77 4.97
CA ILE A 48 -8.03 3.00 3.76
C ILE A 48 -8.97 1.84 3.49
N THR A 49 -10.03 2.15 2.76
CA THR A 49 -10.99 1.18 2.27
C THR A 49 -11.13 1.36 0.76
N ILE A 50 -11.12 0.26 0.03
CA ILE A 50 -11.20 0.22 -1.42
C ILE A 50 -12.39 -0.65 -1.80
N ASP A 51 -13.34 -0.08 -2.54
CA ASP A 51 -14.38 -0.86 -3.21
C ASP A 51 -13.76 -1.53 -4.45
N LEU A 52 -13.90 -2.85 -4.52
CA LEU A 52 -13.37 -3.65 -5.62
C LEU A 52 -14.28 -3.65 -6.87
N GLY A 53 -15.51 -3.12 -6.77
CA GLY A 53 -16.46 -3.10 -7.88
C GLY A 53 -16.67 -4.51 -8.46
N ASP A 54 -16.44 -4.71 -9.75
CA ASP A 54 -16.61 -6.02 -10.39
C ASP A 54 -15.47 -7.02 -10.14
N ILE A 55 -14.43 -6.62 -9.38
CA ILE A 55 -13.29 -7.49 -9.05
C ILE A 55 -13.68 -8.46 -7.94
N ASN A 56 -14.10 -9.66 -8.35
CA ASN A 56 -14.43 -10.76 -7.43
C ASN A 56 -13.16 -11.48 -6.94
N ALA A 57 -12.45 -10.89 -5.98
CA ALA A 57 -11.36 -11.54 -5.29
C ALA A 57 -11.89 -12.49 -4.20
N LYS A 58 -11.22 -13.63 -4.00
CA LYS A 58 -11.44 -14.57 -2.89
C LYS A 58 -10.35 -14.46 -1.84
N SER A 59 -9.17 -14.00 -2.22
CA SER A 59 -8.03 -13.85 -1.33
C SER A 59 -7.19 -12.62 -1.69
N VAL A 60 -6.49 -12.11 -0.69
CA VAL A 60 -5.50 -11.05 -0.84
C VAL A 60 -4.18 -11.51 -0.23
N THR A 61 -3.10 -11.30 -0.95
CA THR A 61 -1.74 -11.42 -0.41
C THR A 61 -1.01 -10.11 -0.66
N GLY A 62 -0.01 -9.79 0.16
CA GLY A 62 0.68 -8.53 0.04
C GLY A 62 2.17 -8.62 0.33
N ARG A 63 2.91 -7.65 -0.21
CA ARG A 63 4.28 -7.35 0.16
C ARG A 63 4.40 -5.88 0.52
N ILE A 64 5.26 -5.58 1.49
CA ILE A 64 5.55 -4.23 1.96
C ILE A 64 7.04 -3.95 1.90
N LEU A 65 7.41 -2.73 1.52
CA LEU A 65 8.72 -2.14 1.73
C LEU A 65 8.57 -1.00 2.74
N HIS A 66 9.26 -1.11 3.87
CA HIS A 66 9.22 -0.18 5.00
C HIS A 66 10.48 -0.43 5.87
N SER A 67 10.78 0.47 6.80
CA SER A 67 11.92 0.41 7.72
C SER A 67 11.52 0.95 9.10
N ASP A 68 12.39 0.84 10.10
CA ASP A 68 12.08 1.41 11.43
C ASP A 68 12.22 2.94 11.44
N ARG A 69 13.04 3.50 10.54
CA ARG A 69 13.26 4.94 10.41
C ARG A 69 13.19 5.34 8.95
N LEU A 70 12.58 6.50 8.69
CA LEU A 70 12.48 7.10 7.34
C LEU A 70 13.83 7.22 6.63
N GLN A 71 14.91 7.53 7.37
CA GLN A 71 16.24 7.77 6.80
C GLN A 71 17.11 6.51 6.68
N ASP A 72 16.54 5.33 7.00
CA ASP A 72 17.24 4.08 6.83
C ASP A 72 17.53 3.83 5.35
N HIS A 73 18.64 3.16 5.08
CA HIS A 73 19.08 2.75 3.76
C HIS A 73 20.01 1.53 3.88
N ASN A 74 20.25 0.87 2.75
CA ASN A 74 21.18 -0.26 2.67
C ASN A 74 22.61 0.26 2.44
N THR A 75 23.58 -0.30 3.17
CA THR A 75 25.01 -0.08 2.95
C THR A 75 25.68 -1.40 2.52
N PHE A 76 26.97 -1.39 2.21
CA PHE A 76 27.69 -2.64 1.92
C PHE A 76 27.72 -3.60 3.13
N GLU A 77 27.84 -3.05 4.34
CA GLU A 77 27.86 -3.79 5.60
C GLU A 77 26.47 -4.24 6.05
N ASN A 78 25.42 -3.50 5.66
CA ASN A 78 24.03 -3.80 5.98
C ASN A 78 23.14 -3.73 4.73
N ALA A 79 23.37 -4.66 3.80
CA ALA A 79 22.75 -4.67 2.48
C ALA A 79 21.25 -4.98 2.48
N GLU A 80 20.74 -5.57 3.56
CA GLU A 80 19.39 -6.12 3.64
C GLU A 80 18.52 -5.41 4.69
N LYS A 81 18.92 -4.22 5.15
CA LYS A 81 18.19 -3.44 6.16
C LYS A 81 16.78 -3.10 5.70
N ILE A 82 16.65 -2.68 4.44
CA ILE A 82 15.40 -2.37 3.76
C ILE A 82 15.23 -3.36 2.62
N ARG A 83 14.27 -4.27 2.79
CA ARG A 83 13.90 -5.26 1.77
C ARG A 83 12.40 -5.55 1.84
N PRO A 84 11.78 -6.00 0.74
CA PRO A 84 10.37 -6.31 0.79
C PRO A 84 10.08 -7.50 1.71
N ALA A 85 9.05 -7.39 2.53
CA ALA A 85 8.57 -8.44 3.43
C ALA A 85 7.10 -8.78 3.14
N SER A 86 6.61 -9.90 3.68
CA SER A 86 5.19 -10.24 3.62
C SER A 86 4.35 -9.19 4.35
N PHE A 87 3.23 -8.80 3.76
CA PHE A 87 2.32 -7.81 4.33
C PHE A 87 0.97 -8.44 4.66
N ASN A 88 0.58 -8.34 5.93
CA ASN A 88 -0.66 -8.90 6.47
C ASN A 88 -1.66 -7.82 6.91
N GLY A 89 -1.40 -6.54 6.59
CA GLY A 89 -2.27 -5.42 6.96
C GLY A 89 -3.46 -5.21 6.02
N ALA A 90 -3.76 -6.18 5.15
CA ALA A 90 -4.88 -6.14 4.22
C ALA A 90 -5.90 -7.24 4.56
N GLY A 91 -7.18 -6.91 4.44
CA GLY A 91 -8.28 -7.83 4.67
C GLY A 91 -9.40 -7.62 3.65
N LEU A 92 -10.00 -8.73 3.22
CA LEU A 92 -11.12 -8.73 2.27
C LEU A 92 -12.41 -9.11 2.98
N LYS A 93 -13.45 -8.28 2.85
CA LYS A 93 -14.78 -8.56 3.38
C LYS A 93 -15.85 -7.91 2.50
N ASN A 94 -16.87 -8.67 2.10
CA ASN A 94 -18.01 -8.15 1.33
C ASN A 94 -17.60 -7.30 0.10
N ASN A 95 -16.66 -7.81 -0.70
CA ASN A 95 -16.11 -7.10 -1.88
C ASN A 95 -15.42 -5.76 -1.57
N THR A 96 -15.06 -5.54 -0.31
CA THR A 96 -14.35 -4.36 0.15
C THR A 96 -12.99 -4.78 0.70
N LEU A 97 -11.95 -4.11 0.24
CA LEU A 97 -10.58 -4.31 0.68
C LEU A 97 -10.23 -3.23 1.71
N SER A 98 -10.00 -3.64 2.95
CA SER A 98 -9.48 -2.77 4.02
C SER A 98 -7.97 -2.93 4.11
N VAL A 99 -7.25 -1.81 4.15
CA VAL A 99 -5.78 -1.81 4.22
C VAL A 99 -5.30 -0.83 5.29
N LYS A 100 -4.42 -1.30 6.17
CA LYS A 100 -3.69 -0.46 7.12
C LYS A 100 -2.24 -0.29 6.64
N LEU A 101 -1.92 0.89 6.11
CA LEU A 101 -0.60 1.24 5.59
C LEU A 101 0.23 1.90 6.70
N PRO A 102 1.41 1.33 7.07
CA PRO A 102 2.35 1.98 7.97
C PRO A 102 2.86 3.32 7.39
N PRO A 103 3.51 4.17 8.20
CA PRO A 103 4.13 5.40 7.72
C PRO A 103 5.20 5.07 6.67
N PHE A 104 5.50 6.00 5.76
CA PHE A 104 6.58 5.90 4.77
C PHE A 104 6.74 4.51 4.11
N SER A 105 5.63 3.93 3.65
CA SER A 105 5.58 2.56 3.17
C SER A 105 5.13 2.44 1.71
N VAL A 106 5.61 1.40 1.05
CA VAL A 106 5.14 0.97 -0.27
C VAL A 106 4.60 -0.45 -0.15
N VAL A 107 3.35 -0.66 -0.53
CA VAL A 107 2.67 -1.96 -0.49
C VAL A 107 2.21 -2.35 -1.88
N VAL A 108 2.35 -3.62 -2.21
CA VAL A 108 1.73 -4.22 -3.40
C VAL A 108 0.86 -5.39 -2.95
N LEU A 109 -0.41 -5.34 -3.32
CA LEU A 109 -1.42 -6.36 -3.03
C LEU A 109 -1.77 -7.12 -4.30
N GLU A 110 -1.83 -8.44 -4.19
CA GLU A 110 -2.25 -9.35 -5.24
C GLU A 110 -3.60 -9.95 -4.85
N LEU A 111 -4.61 -9.72 -5.69
CA LEU A 111 -5.99 -10.18 -5.51
C LEU A 111 -6.28 -11.38 -6.43
N LYS A 112 -6.69 -12.50 -5.83
CA LYS A 112 -7.01 -13.76 -6.53
C LYS A 112 -8.43 -14.21 -6.23
#